data_AF-A0A087UEI3-F1
#
_entry.id   AF-A0A087UEI3-F1
#
_cell.length_a   1.000
_cell.length_b   1.000
_cell.length_c   1.000
_cell.angle_alpha   90.00
_cell.angle_beta   90.00
_cell.angle_gamma   90.00
#
_symmetry.space_group_name_H-M   'P 1'
#
loop_
_entity.id
_entity.type
_entity.pdbx_description
1 polymer ?
#
loop_
_entity_poly.entity_id
_entity_poly.type
_entity_poly.pdbx_seq_one_letter_code
_entity_poly.pdbx_strand_id
1 'polypeptide(L)'
;MELKKILSGNFAKELILQMIDLGIGPFIGFPQNPNVQKYEDVCNRSQAMKPHPMTRLTALLKNEEEVLALHSRMKFSTYDKELSLFILNNRDRSDTTIKPFLEMIINTKHKTSDVHERSCEVLKYRGDVCLWKELNDLKIPKFPLSGHTLMERGYT
;
A
#
# COMPACT_ATOMS: atom_id res chain seq x y z
N MET A 1 -12.93 14.78 3.34
CA MET A 1 -12.39 14.76 4.72
C MET A 1 -11.06 15.51 4.74
N GLU A 2 -10.83 16.38 5.73
CA GLU A 2 -9.67 17.28 5.77
C GLU A 2 -8.32 16.56 5.94
N LEU A 3 -8.25 15.48 6.74
CA LEU A 3 -7.01 14.71 6.90
C LEU A 3 -6.51 14.12 5.57
N LYS A 4 -7.42 13.64 4.71
CA LYS A 4 -7.05 13.13 3.38
C LYS A 4 -6.49 14.24 2.48
N LYS A 5 -6.94 15.49 2.64
CA LYS A 5 -6.38 16.64 1.92
C LYS A 5 -4.98 16.98 2.43
N ILE A 6 -4.77 16.97 3.75
CA ILE A 6 -3.45 17.17 4.36
C ILE A 6 -2.46 16.13 3.84
N LEU A 7 -2.83 14.86 3.85
CA LEU A 7 -1.95 13.77 3.42
C LEU A 7 -1.59 13.81 1.93
N SER A 8 -2.46 14.38 1.10
CA SER A 8 -2.22 14.59 -0.34
C SER A 8 -1.53 15.92 -0.65
N GLY A 9 -1.40 16.81 0.34
CA GLY A 9 -0.86 18.15 0.19
C GLY A 9 0.67 18.22 0.30
N ASN A 10 1.19 19.40 0.01
CA ASN A 10 2.59 19.73 0.32
C ASN A 10 2.77 19.75 1.84
N PHE A 11 3.97 19.39 2.30
CA PHE A 11 4.31 19.34 3.72
C PHE A 11 3.45 18.38 4.58
N ALA A 12 2.86 17.36 3.95
CA ALA A 12 2.05 16.36 4.64
C ALA A 12 2.81 15.71 5.81
N LYS A 13 4.11 15.43 5.63
CA LYS A 13 4.97 14.85 6.66
C LYS A 13 5.05 15.77 7.88
N GLU A 14 5.45 17.02 7.66
CA GLU A 14 5.68 18.02 8.69
C GLU A 14 4.40 18.32 9.47
N LEU A 15 3.26 18.44 8.77
CA LEU A 15 1.97 18.64 9.42
C LEU A 15 1.60 17.47 10.32
N ILE A 16 1.71 16.23 9.83
CA ILE A 16 1.36 15.05 10.64
C ILE A 16 2.25 14.92 11.87
N LEU A 17 3.55 15.18 11.73
CA LEU A 17 4.47 15.21 12.86
C LEU A 17 4.08 16.27 13.89
N GLN A 18 3.75 17.48 13.44
CA GLN A 18 3.28 18.56 14.32
C GLN A 18 1.97 18.18 15.03
N MET A 19 1.05 17.50 14.36
CA MET A 19 -0.20 17.04 14.97
C MET A 19 0.05 15.99 16.07
N ILE A 20 1.04 15.12 15.87
CA ILE A 20 1.45 14.14 16.88
C ILE A 20 2.11 14.85 18.07
N ASP A 21 3.02 15.79 17.81
CA ASP A 21 3.75 16.57 18.82
C ASP A 21 2.80 17.41 19.70
N LEU A 22 1.78 18.02 19.09
CA LEU A 22 0.73 18.77 19.80
C LEU A 22 -0.25 17.87 20.59
N GLY A 23 -0.08 16.55 20.57
CA GLY A 23 -0.92 15.60 21.30
C GLY A 23 -2.33 15.43 20.73
N ILE A 24 -2.59 15.86 19.50
CA ILE A 24 -3.93 15.76 18.91
C ILE A 24 -4.21 14.40 18.23
N GLY A 25 -3.18 13.58 18.05
CA GLY A 25 -3.23 12.27 17.40
C GLY A 25 -4.38 11.36 17.89
N PRO A 26 -4.54 11.11 19.20
CA PRO A 26 -5.59 10.24 19.72
C PRO A 26 -7.01 10.72 19.36
N PHE A 27 -7.23 12.04 19.27
CA PHE A 27 -8.53 12.61 18.92
C PHE A 27 -8.90 12.42 17.44
N ILE A 28 -7.90 12.25 16.58
CA ILE A 28 -8.06 11.98 15.14
C ILE A 28 -7.86 10.50 14.78
N GLY A 29 -7.82 9.62 15.78
CA GLY A 29 -7.78 8.17 15.58
C GLY A 29 -6.38 7.59 15.35
N PHE A 30 -5.32 8.36 15.57
CA PHE A 30 -3.97 7.80 15.64
C PHE A 30 -3.81 6.95 16.90
N PRO A 31 -2.97 5.90 16.86
CA PRO A 31 -2.66 5.12 18.05
C PRO A 31 -2.00 6.00 19.12
N GLN A 32 -2.09 5.57 20.38
CA GLN A 32 -1.49 6.30 21.51
C GLN A 32 0.04 6.43 21.37
N ASN A 33 0.68 5.40 20.81
CA ASN A 33 2.12 5.36 20.59
C ASN A 33 2.42 5.12 19.10
N PRO A 34 2.22 6.14 18.24
CA PRO A 34 2.44 6.02 16.80
C PRO A 34 3.93 5.83 16.49
N ASN A 35 4.24 5.10 15.41
CA ASN A 35 5.62 4.87 15.00
C ASN A 35 6.16 6.05 14.16
N VAL A 36 6.52 7.14 14.86
CA VAL A 36 6.98 8.40 14.26
C VAL A 36 8.23 8.22 13.40
N GLN A 37 9.25 7.51 13.92
CA GLN A 37 10.48 7.27 13.19
C GLN A 37 10.23 6.55 11.85
N LYS A 38 9.43 5.47 11.88
CA LYS A 38 9.09 4.73 10.66
C LYS A 38 8.32 5.58 9.67
N TYR A 39 7.43 6.44 10.17
CA TYR A 39 6.68 7.37 9.33
C TYR A 39 7.60 8.35 8.59
N GLU A 40 8.57 8.94 9.30
CA GLU A 40 9.57 9.81 8.67
C GLU A 40 10.39 9.09 7.61
N ASP A 41 10.93 7.92 7.95
CA ASP A 41 11.74 7.11 7.03
C ASP A 41 10.97 6.77 5.75
N VAL A 42 9.71 6.33 5.91
CA VAL A 42 8.81 6.00 4.79
C VAL A 42 8.51 7.25 3.97
N CYS A 43 8.20 8.39 4.58
CA CYS A 43 7.94 9.62 3.85
C CYS A 43 9.13 10.06 3.00
N ASN A 44 10.35 10.00 3.57
CA ASN A 44 11.58 10.42 2.89
C ASN A 44 11.91 9.48 1.73
N ARG A 45 11.91 8.16 1.94
CA ARG A 45 12.29 7.19 0.88
C ARG A 45 11.24 7.04 -0.22
N SER A 46 9.97 7.26 0.09
CA SER A 46 8.87 7.12 -0.88
C SER A 46 8.62 8.37 -1.72
N GLN A 47 9.23 9.51 -1.40
CA GLN A 47 8.89 10.82 -1.95
C GLN A 47 8.87 10.87 -3.49
N ALA A 48 9.88 10.26 -4.13
CA ALA A 48 10.00 10.27 -5.59
C ALA A 48 8.92 9.46 -6.33
N MET A 49 8.27 8.50 -5.65
CA MET A 49 7.34 7.55 -6.28
C MET A 49 5.86 7.94 -6.13
N LYS A 50 5.57 9.12 -5.56
CA LYS A 50 4.20 9.63 -5.35
C LYS A 50 3.28 8.55 -4.75
N PRO A 51 3.57 8.08 -3.52
CA PRO A 51 2.78 7.05 -2.88
C PRO A 51 1.38 7.55 -2.57
N HIS A 52 0.45 6.60 -2.47
CA HIS A 52 -0.88 6.88 -1.96
C HIS A 52 -0.79 7.44 -0.53
N PRO A 53 -1.63 8.40 -0.12
CA PRO A 53 -1.69 8.94 1.24
C PRO A 53 -1.65 7.89 2.36
N MET A 54 -2.44 6.82 2.20
CA MET A 54 -2.51 5.72 3.17
C MET A 54 -1.23 4.92 3.27
N THR A 55 -0.41 4.88 2.22
CA THR A 55 0.88 4.17 2.23
C THR A 55 1.82 4.78 3.26
N ARG A 56 1.91 6.12 3.29
CA ARG A 56 2.68 6.82 4.32
C ARG A 56 2.01 6.70 5.68
N LEU A 57 0.69 6.93 5.76
CA LEU A 57 -0.03 6.91 7.03
C LEU A 57 0.06 5.55 7.75
N THR A 58 0.05 4.45 7.01
CA THR A 58 0.20 3.09 7.55
C THR A 58 1.52 2.90 8.30
N ALA A 59 2.55 3.71 8.02
CA ALA A 59 3.80 3.65 8.75
C ALA A 59 3.68 4.03 10.24
N LEU A 60 2.65 4.81 10.61
CA LEU A 60 2.36 5.13 12.02
C LEU A 60 1.77 3.94 12.79
N LEU A 61 1.20 2.96 12.07
CA LEU A 61 0.40 1.87 12.63
C LEU A 61 1.26 0.61 12.80
N LYS A 62 1.01 -0.13 13.88
CA LYS A 62 1.80 -1.31 14.27
C LYS A 62 1.12 -2.62 13.93
N ASN A 63 -0.21 -2.68 14.02
CA ASN A 63 -1.01 -3.90 13.89
C ASN A 63 -2.36 -3.62 13.22
N GLU A 64 -3.11 -4.69 12.92
CA GLU A 64 -4.40 -4.59 12.22
C GLU A 64 -5.47 -3.88 13.06
N GLU A 65 -5.44 -4.04 14.38
CA GLU A 65 -6.39 -3.38 15.30
C GLU A 65 -6.28 -1.85 15.21
N GLU A 66 -5.06 -1.32 15.15
CA GLU A 66 -4.82 0.12 14.98
C GLU A 66 -5.33 0.62 13.62
N VAL A 67 -5.22 -0.19 12.56
CA VAL A 67 -5.80 0.12 11.23
C VAL A 67 -7.33 0.18 11.30
N LEU A 68 -7.96 -0.79 11.96
CA LEU A 68 -9.42 -0.84 12.10
C LEU A 68 -9.93 0.31 12.98
N ALA A 69 -9.23 0.65 14.07
CA ALA A 69 -9.56 1.78 14.92
C ALA A 69 -9.48 3.12 14.15
N LEU A 70 -8.41 3.32 13.39
CA LEU A 70 -8.25 4.49 12.53
C LEU A 70 -9.36 4.57 11.48
N HIS A 71 -9.66 3.46 10.80
CA HIS A 71 -10.73 3.41 9.80
C HIS A 71 -12.10 3.72 10.41
N SER A 72 -12.41 3.18 11.58
CA SER A 72 -13.67 3.44 12.31
C SER A 72 -13.80 4.93 12.68
N ARG A 73 -12.73 5.53 13.19
CA ARG A 73 -12.70 6.94 13.59
C ARG A 73 -12.79 7.89 12.41
N MET A 74 -12.00 7.64 11.37
CA MET A 74 -11.84 8.53 10.23
C MET A 74 -12.76 8.22 9.05
N LYS A 75 -13.50 7.10 9.07
CA LYS A 75 -14.41 6.68 7.99
C LYS A 75 -13.76 6.77 6.60
N PHE A 76 -12.51 6.32 6.49
CA PHE A 76 -11.84 6.21 5.20
C PHE A 76 -12.57 5.22 4.28
N SER A 77 -12.26 5.22 2.98
CA SER A 77 -12.89 4.28 2.06
C SER A 77 -12.52 2.82 2.40
N THR A 78 -13.35 1.86 1.95
CA THR A 78 -13.01 0.43 2.06
C THR A 78 -11.67 0.12 1.40
N TYR A 79 -11.39 0.77 0.26
CA TYR A 79 -10.11 0.68 -0.43
C TYR A 79 -8.94 1.15 0.45
N ASP A 80 -9.06 2.31 1.09
CA ASP A 80 -8.02 2.87 1.97
C ASP A 80 -7.69 1.91 3.14
N LYS A 81 -8.73 1.28 3.73
CA LYS A 81 -8.58 0.27 4.77
C LYS A 81 -7.85 -0.96 4.25
N GLU A 82 -8.30 -1.52 3.13
CA GLU A 82 -7.70 -2.73 2.55
C GLU A 82 -6.27 -2.51 2.11
N LEU A 83 -5.94 -1.34 1.56
CA LEU A 83 -4.58 -0.95 1.21
C LEU A 83 -3.69 -0.92 2.47
N SER A 84 -4.17 -0.31 3.56
CA SER A 84 -3.42 -0.22 4.81
C SER A 84 -3.12 -1.60 5.42
N LEU A 85 -4.13 -2.48 5.44
CA LEU A 85 -3.96 -3.87 5.88
C LEU A 85 -2.99 -4.64 4.98
N PHE A 86 -3.11 -4.46 3.67
CA PHE A 86 -2.22 -5.12 2.71
C PHE A 86 -0.77 -4.68 2.89
N ILE A 87 -0.52 -3.38 3.08
CA ILE A 87 0.82 -2.86 3.35
C ILE A 87 1.33 -3.40 4.68
N LEU A 88 0.52 -3.35 5.73
CA LEU A 88 0.91 -3.86 7.04
C LEU A 88 1.37 -5.32 6.98
N ASN A 89 0.66 -6.16 6.22
CA ASN A 89 0.96 -7.59 6.06
C ASN A 89 2.13 -7.89 5.12
N ASN A 90 2.59 -6.92 4.33
CA ASN A 90 3.64 -7.12 3.31
C ASN A 90 4.86 -6.18 3.47
N ARG A 91 4.83 -5.22 4.40
CA ARG A 91 5.87 -4.17 4.53
C ARG A 91 7.24 -4.68 4.97
N ASP A 92 7.28 -5.81 5.67
CA ASP A 92 8.50 -6.40 6.23
C ASP A 92 9.08 -7.50 5.32
N ARG A 93 8.53 -7.66 4.11
CA ARG A 93 9.05 -8.58 3.10
C ARG A 93 10.41 -8.11 2.61
N SER A 94 11.36 -9.03 2.53
CA SER A 94 12.73 -8.81 2.03
C SER A 94 12.91 -9.24 0.57
N ASP A 95 11.82 -9.41 -0.19
CA ASP A 95 11.86 -9.84 -1.58
C ASP A 95 12.71 -8.88 -2.42
N THR A 96 13.76 -9.41 -3.06
CA THR A 96 14.67 -8.63 -3.93
C THR A 96 14.33 -8.76 -5.41
N THR A 97 13.34 -9.58 -5.76
CA THR A 97 12.92 -9.84 -7.14
C THR A 97 11.43 -9.59 -7.30
N ILE A 98 10.98 -9.41 -8.54
CA ILE A 98 9.56 -9.20 -8.85
C ILE A 98 8.71 -10.47 -8.68
N LYS A 99 9.33 -11.65 -8.71
CA LYS A 99 8.64 -12.95 -8.76
C LYS A 99 7.63 -13.16 -7.61
N PRO A 100 7.96 -12.89 -6.33
CA PRO A 100 7.00 -13.07 -5.23
C PRO A 100 5.79 -12.14 -5.32
N PHE A 101 5.96 -10.94 -5.90
CA PHE A 101 4.84 -10.04 -6.17
C PHE A 101 3.97 -10.56 -7.32
N LEU A 102 4.57 -11.13 -8.36
CA LEU A 102 3.82 -11.76 -9.46
C LEU A 102 3.02 -12.96 -9.00
N GLU A 103 3.62 -13.83 -8.19
CA GLU A 103 2.92 -14.98 -7.60
C GLU A 103 1.72 -14.52 -6.77
N MET A 104 1.87 -13.45 -6.00
CA MET A 104 0.77 -12.85 -5.22
C MET A 104 -0.33 -12.27 -6.13
N ILE A 105 0.03 -11.63 -7.24
CA ILE A 105 -0.90 -11.04 -8.20
C ILE A 105 -1.65 -12.13 -9.00
N ILE A 106 -0.97 -13.19 -9.41
CA ILE A 106 -1.53 -14.27 -10.23
C ILE A 106 -2.42 -15.19 -9.39
N ASN A 107 -2.02 -15.51 -8.16
CA ASN A 107 -2.73 -16.46 -7.30
C ASN A 107 -3.83 -15.82 -6.44
N THR A 108 -4.11 -14.52 -6.62
CA THR A 108 -5.10 -13.82 -5.80
C THR A 108 -6.53 -14.19 -6.18
N LYS A 109 -7.39 -14.29 -5.16
CA LYS A 109 -8.85 -14.38 -5.32
C LYS A 109 -9.50 -13.01 -5.55
N HIS A 110 -8.77 -11.93 -5.29
CA HIS A 110 -9.22 -10.57 -5.51
C HIS A 110 -9.03 -10.16 -6.97
N LYS A 111 -9.52 -8.96 -7.32
CA LYS A 111 -9.28 -8.41 -8.65
C LYS A 111 -7.78 -8.16 -8.83
N THR A 112 -7.21 -8.73 -9.89
CA THR A 112 -5.77 -8.68 -10.19
C THR A 112 -5.23 -7.25 -10.27
N SER A 113 -6.02 -6.30 -10.80
CA SER A 113 -5.65 -4.88 -10.84
C SER A 113 -5.42 -4.29 -9.45
N ASP A 114 -6.25 -4.68 -8.49
CA ASP A 114 -6.23 -4.08 -7.16
C ASP A 114 -5.04 -4.63 -6.36
N VAL A 115 -4.72 -5.92 -6.53
CA VAL A 115 -3.51 -6.51 -5.93
C VAL A 115 -2.24 -5.97 -6.59
N HIS A 116 -2.26 -5.74 -7.89
CA HIS A 116 -1.15 -5.09 -8.60
C HIS A 116 -0.89 -3.68 -8.04
N GLU A 117 -1.93 -2.85 -7.93
CA GLU A 117 -1.81 -1.49 -7.38
C GLU A 117 -1.30 -1.50 -5.93
N ARG A 118 -1.87 -2.37 -5.09
CA ARG A 118 -1.43 -2.53 -3.69
C ARG A 118 0.01 -3.03 -3.58
N SER A 119 0.44 -3.91 -4.48
CA SER A 119 1.83 -4.39 -4.55
C SER A 119 2.79 -3.28 -4.92
N CYS A 120 2.41 -2.42 -5.88
CA CYS A 120 3.15 -1.21 -6.20
C CYS A 120 3.27 -0.30 -4.97
N GLU A 121 2.19 -0.10 -4.21
CA GLU A 121 2.24 0.71 -2.97
C GLU A 121 3.13 0.10 -1.88
N VAL A 122 3.22 -1.23 -1.77
CA VAL A 122 4.21 -1.90 -0.89
C VAL A 122 5.64 -1.57 -1.31
N LEU A 123 5.95 -1.59 -2.60
CA LEU A 123 7.28 -1.24 -3.11
C LEU A 123 7.59 0.25 -2.87
N LYS A 124 6.60 1.13 -3.05
CA LYS A 124 6.73 2.55 -2.68
C LYS A 124 6.97 2.74 -1.19
N TYR A 125 6.25 1.98 -0.35
CA TYR A 125 6.44 1.99 1.10
C TYR A 125 7.87 1.61 1.46
N ARG A 126 8.43 0.58 0.81
CA ARG A 126 9.80 0.10 1.03
C ARG A 126 10.87 1.06 0.54
N GLY A 127 10.58 1.87 -0.48
CA GLY A 127 11.57 2.74 -1.12
C GLY A 127 12.24 2.08 -2.34
N ASP A 128 11.74 0.93 -2.80
CA ASP A 128 12.40 0.12 -3.84
C ASP A 128 12.02 0.59 -5.24
N VAL A 129 12.66 1.68 -5.68
CA VAL A 129 12.36 2.35 -6.96
C VAL A 129 12.54 1.42 -8.17
N CYS A 130 13.56 0.57 -8.19
CA CYS A 130 13.84 -0.32 -9.32
C CYS A 130 12.73 -1.36 -9.49
N LEU A 131 12.39 -2.08 -8.42
CA LEU A 131 11.32 -3.09 -8.43
C LEU A 131 9.95 -2.45 -8.67
N TRP A 132 9.71 -1.26 -8.10
CA TRP A 132 8.47 -0.54 -8.33
C TRP A 132 8.27 -0.22 -9.81
N LYS A 133 9.29 0.30 -10.50
CA LYS A 133 9.22 0.57 -11.94
C LYS A 133 8.99 -0.69 -12.74
N GLU A 134 9.75 -1.75 -12.45
CA GLU A 134 9.60 -3.05 -13.13
C GLU A 134 8.17 -3.59 -13.00
N LEU A 135 7.59 -3.55 -11.79
CA LEU A 135 6.22 -4.03 -11.56
C LEU A 135 5.16 -3.10 -12.16
N ASN A 136 5.35 -1.79 -12.07
CA ASN A 136 4.43 -0.79 -12.60
C ASN A 136 4.30 -0.89 -14.12
N ASP A 137 5.41 -1.10 -14.82
CA ASP A 137 5.46 -1.15 -16.28
C ASP A 137 5.08 -2.53 -16.83
N LEU A 138 5.03 -3.55 -15.97
CA LEU A 138 4.69 -4.90 -16.35
C LEU A 138 3.21 -5.02 -16.74
N LYS A 139 2.98 -5.48 -17.96
CA LYS A 139 1.66 -5.99 -18.38
C LYS A 139 1.48 -7.39 -17.82
N ILE A 140 0.49 -7.55 -16.95
CA ILE A 140 0.20 -8.83 -16.31
C ILE A 140 -0.11 -9.88 -17.40
N PRO A 141 0.69 -10.96 -17.48
CA PRO A 141 0.54 -11.94 -18.53
C PRO A 141 -0.79 -12.68 -18.38
N LYS A 142 -1.51 -12.83 -19.49
CA LYS A 142 -2.66 -13.73 -19.57
C LYS A 142 -2.14 -15.12 -19.90
N PHE A 143 -2.84 -16.15 -19.41
CA PHE A 143 -2.52 -17.52 -19.78
C PHE A 143 -2.61 -17.65 -21.32
N PRO A 144 -1.57 -18.15 -22.00
CA PRO A 144 -1.45 -18.03 -23.45
C PRO A 144 -2.34 -19.03 -24.21
N LEU A 145 -3.01 -19.94 -23.51
CA LEU A 145 -3.87 -20.95 -24.10
C LEU A 145 -5.31 -20.74 -23.65
N SER A 146 -6.24 -20.80 -24.60
CA SER A 146 -7.67 -20.84 -24.31
C SER A 146 -8.22 -22.24 -24.59
N GLY A 147 -9.38 -22.57 -24.03
CA GLY A 147 -10.08 -23.82 -24.39
C GLY A 147 -10.36 -23.90 -25.89
N HIS A 148 -10.62 -22.76 -26.54
CA HIS A 148 -10.79 -22.71 -27.99
C HIS A 148 -9.53 -23.12 -28.75
N THR A 149 -8.37 -22.65 -28.32
CA THR A 149 -7.06 -23.04 -28.89
C THR A 149 -6.78 -24.55 -28.74
N LEU A 150 -7.31 -25.18 -27.69
CA LEU A 150 -7.20 -26.63 -27.50
C LEU A 150 -8.15 -27.40 -28.41
N MET A 151 -9.40 -26.92 -28.57
CA MET A 151 -10.39 -27.49 -29.49
C MET A 151 -9.93 -27.43 -30.95
N GLU A 152 -9.39 -26.29 -31.40
CA GLU A 152 -8.86 -26.13 -32.77
C GLU A 152 -7.74 -27.12 -33.11
N ARG A 153 -7.02 -27.61 -32.10
CA ARG A 153 -5.93 -28.58 -32.26
C ARG A 153 -6.34 -30.02 -31.92
N GLY A 154 -7.62 -30.27 -31.62
CA GLY A 154 -8.16 -31.60 -31.37
C GLY A 154 -7.77 -32.23 -30.03
N TYR A 155 -7.39 -31.44 -29.03
CA TYR A 155 -7.04 -31.92 -27.68
C TYR A 155 -8.24 -32.04 -26.73
N THR A 156 -9.39 -31.48 -27.10
CA THR A 156 -10.69 -31.48 -26.39
C THR A 156 -11.80 -31.39 -27.41
#